data_AF-A0A960FXT3-F1
#
_entry.id   AF-A0A960FXT3-F1
#
_cell.length_a   1.000
_cell.length_b   1.000
_cell.length_c   1.000
_cell.angle_alpha   90.00
_cell.angle_beta   90.00
_cell.angle_gamma   90.00
#
_symmetry.space_group_name_H-M   'P 1'
#
loop_
_entity.id
_entity.type
_entity.pdbx_description
1 polymer ?
#
loop_
_entity_poly.entity_id
_entity_poly.type
_entity_poly.pdbx_seq_one_letter_code
_entity_poly.pdbx_strand_id
1 'polypeptide(L)'
;DILHTGKAAWDAALATVNVGKVNLGWASIGICEHAFYEAVTHADHRVLYGTKVTTFPHVRRMFADAYARLLAMKLYSARSADYFRSASEDDRRFLLFNPITKMKVTSEGERVIDLLWEIIAARGFEEDTYFEQAAGHIRALPKLEGTVHVNLALVLKFLPQYLMATGEYPEIPVRQDAGDDEYLFRQGRASGLGRITFSPWRPALEQYQHLPNVALFLEQVDAFAGLVMSAPPSEEQQKDLDFLLTLGQLFTQVVYAQLVCESAGQQRPGTVSDMSGLSDAHIDRIFAVFVQDVSEIAVALHGQASASDAQRAGALGLIRAPQIDVDAEQAFVDEVLALSDAYVMPQ
;
A
#
# COMPACT_ATOMS: atom_id res chain seq x y z
N ASP A 1 -21.75 32.04 -9.85
CA ASP A 1 -20.35 32.45 -10.12
C ASP A 1 -19.61 31.40 -10.94
N ILE A 2 -18.68 31.83 -11.81
CA ILE A 2 -17.76 30.96 -12.56
C ILE A 2 -16.38 31.10 -11.91
N LEU A 3 -15.80 30.00 -11.40
CA LEU A 3 -14.54 30.02 -10.66
C LEU A 3 -13.29 30.06 -11.56
N HIS A 4 -13.29 29.30 -12.66
CA HIS A 4 -12.17 29.23 -13.61
C HIS A 4 -12.65 29.02 -15.06
N THR A 5 -11.82 29.41 -16.04
CA THR A 5 -12.04 29.16 -17.48
C THR A 5 -10.74 28.70 -18.16
N GLY A 6 -10.86 28.08 -19.34
CA GLY A 6 -9.71 27.65 -20.15
C GLY A 6 -8.79 26.65 -19.44
N LYS A 7 -7.47 26.80 -19.60
CA LYS A 7 -6.47 25.90 -19.02
C LYS A 7 -6.53 25.84 -17.47
N ALA A 8 -6.85 26.95 -16.83
CA ALA A 8 -6.98 27.00 -15.36
C ALA A 8 -8.12 26.09 -14.86
N ALA A 9 -9.23 26.01 -15.60
CA ALA A 9 -10.32 25.10 -15.25
C ALA A 9 -9.91 23.62 -15.37
N TRP A 10 -9.12 23.27 -16.39
CA TRP A 10 -8.59 21.92 -16.56
C TRP A 10 -7.62 21.54 -15.43
N ASP A 11 -6.67 22.43 -15.10
CA ASP A 11 -5.71 22.22 -14.02
C ASP A 11 -6.43 22.06 -12.66
N ALA A 12 -7.45 22.89 -12.40
CA ALA A 12 -8.29 22.78 -11.20
C ALA A 12 -9.08 21.46 -11.14
N ALA A 13 -9.62 20.98 -12.26
CA ALA A 13 -10.32 19.69 -12.31
C ALA A 13 -9.36 18.51 -12.02
N LEU A 14 -8.14 18.54 -12.55
CA LEU A 14 -7.13 17.53 -12.20
C LEU A 14 -6.69 17.61 -10.74
N ALA A 15 -6.62 18.82 -10.19
CA ALA A 15 -6.33 19.03 -8.77
C ALA A 15 -7.40 18.41 -7.87
N THR A 16 -8.69 18.51 -8.25
CA THR A 16 -9.78 17.89 -7.48
C THR A 16 -9.73 16.35 -7.47
N VAL A 17 -9.28 15.73 -8.56
CA VAL A 17 -9.07 14.27 -8.62
C VAL A 17 -8.04 13.82 -7.58
N ASN A 18 -7.01 14.64 -7.31
CA ASN A 18 -6.04 14.34 -6.27
C ASN A 18 -6.65 14.34 -4.85
N VAL A 19 -7.71 15.11 -4.60
CA VAL A 19 -8.47 15.02 -3.33
C VAL A 19 -9.21 13.69 -3.25
N GLY A 20 -9.91 13.31 -4.32
CA GLY A 20 -10.66 12.05 -4.40
C GLY A 20 -9.77 10.82 -4.14
N LYS A 21 -8.56 10.81 -4.70
CA LYS A 21 -7.55 9.77 -4.49
C LYS A 21 -7.27 9.46 -3.01
N VAL A 22 -7.08 10.50 -2.20
CA VAL A 22 -6.82 10.36 -0.76
C VAL A 22 -8.03 9.75 -0.06
N ASN A 23 -9.23 10.27 -0.35
CA ASN A 23 -10.47 9.83 0.29
C ASN A 23 -10.77 8.36 0.01
N LEU A 24 -10.49 7.86 -1.19
CA LEU A 24 -10.66 6.44 -1.52
C LEU A 24 -9.74 5.53 -0.70
N GLY A 25 -8.50 5.95 -0.43
CA GLY A 25 -7.58 5.23 0.44
C GLY A 25 -8.13 5.09 1.86
N TRP A 26 -8.59 6.19 2.45
CA TRP A 26 -9.16 6.18 3.81
C TRP A 26 -10.50 5.44 3.89
N ALA A 27 -11.36 5.57 2.87
CA ALA A 27 -12.59 4.78 2.78
C ALA A 27 -12.28 3.28 2.76
N SER A 28 -11.25 2.87 2.02
CA SER A 28 -10.80 1.47 1.97
C SER A 28 -10.33 0.98 3.34
N ILE A 29 -9.56 1.79 4.08
CA ILE A 29 -9.10 1.47 5.44
C ILE A 29 -10.28 1.28 6.37
N GLY A 30 -11.23 2.23 6.39
CA GLY A 30 -12.40 2.16 7.27
C GLY A 30 -13.28 0.94 6.99
N ILE A 31 -13.49 0.61 5.69
CA ILE A 31 -14.22 -0.60 5.30
C ILE A 31 -13.53 -1.85 5.82
N CYS A 32 -12.22 -1.95 5.63
CA CYS A 32 -11.45 -3.12 6.06
C CYS A 32 -11.44 -3.26 7.57
N GLU A 33 -11.26 -2.17 8.31
CA GLU A 33 -11.18 -2.18 9.78
C GLU A 33 -12.48 -2.64 10.42
N HIS A 34 -13.63 -2.11 9.98
CA HIS A 34 -14.92 -2.57 10.48
C HIS A 34 -15.21 -4.04 10.11
N ALA A 35 -14.90 -4.45 8.87
CA ALA A 35 -15.05 -5.83 8.44
C ALA A 35 -14.14 -6.77 9.25
N PHE A 36 -12.95 -6.30 9.66
CA PHE A 36 -12.02 -7.04 10.48
C PHE A 36 -12.60 -7.37 11.86
N TYR A 37 -13.17 -6.39 12.56
CA TYR A 37 -13.82 -6.60 13.87
C TYR A 37 -14.98 -7.59 13.79
N GLU A 38 -15.82 -7.49 12.75
CA GLU A 38 -16.91 -8.45 12.54
C GLU A 38 -16.36 -9.86 12.29
N ALA A 39 -15.35 -9.98 11.43
CA ALA A 39 -14.78 -11.27 11.03
C ALA A 39 -14.06 -11.99 12.16
N VAL A 40 -13.23 -11.27 12.94
CA VAL A 40 -12.50 -11.86 14.07
C VAL A 40 -13.46 -12.33 15.16
N THR A 41 -14.49 -11.52 15.48
CA THR A 41 -15.51 -11.86 16.47
C THR A 41 -16.33 -13.08 16.05
N HIS A 42 -16.71 -13.17 14.77
CA HIS A 42 -17.40 -14.35 14.26
C HIS A 42 -16.50 -15.60 14.33
N ALA A 43 -15.27 -15.49 13.85
CA ALA A 43 -14.35 -16.62 13.76
C ALA A 43 -13.97 -17.16 15.14
N ASP A 44 -13.74 -16.30 16.14
CA ASP A 44 -13.32 -16.75 17.47
C ASP A 44 -14.45 -17.45 18.26
N HIS A 45 -15.69 -17.08 17.99
CA HIS A 45 -16.87 -17.74 18.56
C HIS A 45 -17.28 -19.02 17.84
N ARG A 46 -16.80 -19.24 16.61
CA ARG A 46 -17.23 -20.37 15.79
C ARG A 46 -16.40 -21.61 16.12
N VAL A 47 -17.10 -22.72 16.40
CA VAL A 47 -16.50 -24.04 16.63
C VAL A 47 -16.88 -24.99 15.50
N LEU A 48 -15.87 -25.57 14.84
CA LEU A 48 -16.02 -26.61 13.83
C LEU A 48 -15.23 -27.85 14.26
N TYR A 49 -15.85 -29.02 14.14
CA TYR A 49 -15.21 -30.30 14.51
C TYR A 49 -14.63 -30.30 15.95
N GLY A 50 -15.32 -29.64 16.88
CA GLY A 50 -14.91 -29.55 18.28
C GLY A 50 -13.76 -28.56 18.57
N THR A 51 -13.31 -27.79 17.57
CA THR A 51 -12.21 -26.83 17.72
C THR A 51 -12.64 -25.43 17.25
N LYS A 52 -12.16 -24.36 17.90
CA LYS A 52 -12.38 -22.98 17.43
C LYS A 52 -11.77 -22.79 16.04
N VAL A 53 -12.46 -22.06 15.16
CA VAL A 53 -11.99 -21.78 13.79
C VAL A 53 -10.64 -21.03 13.81
N THR A 54 -10.43 -20.16 14.80
CA THR A 54 -9.21 -19.37 15.01
C THR A 54 -7.97 -20.19 15.39
N THR A 55 -8.10 -21.51 15.62
CA THR A 55 -6.93 -22.39 15.82
C THR A 55 -6.43 -23.03 14.52
N PHE A 56 -7.18 -22.95 13.43
CA PHE A 56 -6.75 -23.57 12.17
C PHE A 56 -5.57 -22.78 11.57
N PRO A 57 -4.47 -23.43 11.15
CA PRO A 57 -3.27 -22.73 10.71
C PRO A 57 -3.49 -21.74 9.56
N HIS A 58 -4.34 -22.10 8.59
CA HIS A 58 -4.65 -21.22 7.47
C HIS A 58 -5.47 -20.00 7.89
N VAL A 59 -6.39 -20.13 8.85
CA VAL A 59 -7.17 -19.01 9.41
C VAL A 59 -6.25 -18.04 10.15
N ARG A 60 -5.37 -18.57 11.01
CA ARG A 60 -4.37 -17.77 11.75
C ARG A 60 -3.50 -16.96 10.80
N ARG A 61 -2.95 -17.60 9.77
CA ARG A 61 -2.16 -16.94 8.73
C ARG A 61 -2.96 -15.85 8.00
N MET A 62 -4.20 -16.14 7.58
CA MET A 62 -5.02 -15.16 6.86
C MET A 62 -5.36 -13.94 7.71
N PHE A 63 -5.64 -14.11 9.00
CA PHE A 63 -5.81 -12.99 9.93
C PHE A 63 -4.54 -12.17 10.10
N ALA A 64 -3.38 -12.82 10.27
CA ALA A 64 -2.10 -12.13 10.37
C ALA A 64 -1.77 -11.33 9.10
N ASP A 65 -1.97 -11.94 7.92
CA ASP A 65 -1.75 -11.27 6.63
C ASP A 65 -2.71 -10.08 6.43
N ALA A 66 -3.99 -10.26 6.76
CA ALA A 66 -5.00 -9.20 6.65
C ALA A 66 -4.69 -8.02 7.59
N TYR A 67 -4.29 -8.31 8.84
CA TYR A 67 -3.97 -7.27 9.82
C TYR A 67 -2.68 -6.52 9.43
N ALA A 68 -1.63 -7.24 9.02
CA ALA A 68 -0.40 -6.63 8.53
C ALA A 68 -0.65 -5.72 7.31
N ARG A 69 -1.50 -6.14 6.35
CA ARG A 69 -1.90 -5.29 5.23
C ARG A 69 -2.65 -4.04 5.69
N LEU A 70 -3.58 -4.17 6.64
CA LEU A 70 -4.34 -3.03 7.19
C LEU A 70 -3.43 -2.02 7.91
N LEU A 71 -2.44 -2.49 8.69
CA LEU A 71 -1.44 -1.63 9.32
C LEU A 71 -0.62 -0.87 8.27
N ALA A 72 -0.14 -1.56 7.23
CA ALA A 72 0.60 -0.94 6.15
C ALA A 72 -0.24 0.12 5.40
N MET A 73 -1.52 -0.16 5.15
CA MET A 73 -2.45 0.78 4.52
C MET A 73 -2.57 2.08 5.33
N LYS A 74 -2.71 1.97 6.66
CA LYS A 74 -2.78 3.10 7.59
C LYS A 74 -1.49 3.91 7.62
N LEU A 75 -0.34 3.24 7.75
CA LEU A 75 0.98 3.87 7.79
C LEU A 75 1.28 4.63 6.50
N TYR A 76 1.10 3.97 5.35
CA TYR A 76 1.32 4.58 4.04
C TYR A 76 0.42 5.79 3.82
N SER A 77 -0.89 5.65 4.06
CA SER A 77 -1.87 6.72 3.79
C SER A 77 -1.63 7.94 4.67
N ALA A 78 -1.24 7.73 5.94
CA ALA A 78 -0.90 8.82 6.84
C ALA A 78 0.34 9.60 6.37
N ARG A 79 1.39 8.89 5.93
CA ARG A 79 2.61 9.54 5.45
C ARG A 79 2.39 10.24 4.11
N SER A 80 1.67 9.61 3.19
CA SER A 80 1.26 10.21 1.92
C SER A 80 0.47 11.51 2.14
N ALA A 81 -0.40 11.56 3.15
CA ALA A 81 -1.13 12.76 3.53
C ALA A 81 -0.21 13.89 4.01
N ASP A 82 0.83 13.61 4.80
CA ASP A 82 1.80 14.65 5.22
C ASP A 82 2.50 15.30 4.02
N TYR A 83 2.93 14.48 3.05
CA TYR A 83 3.52 14.97 1.80
C TYR A 83 2.53 15.82 1.01
N PHE A 84 1.27 15.42 0.97
CA PHE A 84 0.25 16.17 0.24
C PHE A 84 -0.08 17.51 0.90
N ARG A 85 -0.19 17.54 2.23
CA ARG A 85 -0.39 18.77 3.02
C ARG A 85 0.82 19.69 3.07
N SER A 86 1.99 19.19 2.67
CA SER A 86 3.24 19.96 2.57
C SER A 86 3.64 20.28 1.12
N ALA A 87 2.76 19.97 0.16
CA ALA A 87 3.03 20.17 -1.25
C ALA A 87 3.13 21.66 -1.61
N SER A 88 4.00 21.96 -2.59
CA SER A 88 4.22 23.31 -3.11
C SER A 88 4.64 23.26 -4.59
N GLU A 89 4.93 24.41 -5.21
CA GLU A 89 5.50 24.42 -6.57
C GLU A 89 6.89 23.78 -6.62
N ASP A 90 7.65 23.91 -5.53
CA ASP A 90 9.02 23.40 -5.40
C ASP A 90 9.07 21.94 -4.92
N ASP A 91 8.11 21.50 -4.09
CA ASP A 91 7.96 20.11 -3.67
C ASP A 91 6.66 19.49 -4.19
N ARG A 92 6.83 18.64 -5.21
CA ARG A 92 5.73 17.97 -5.92
C ARG A 92 5.77 16.46 -5.76
N ARG A 93 6.51 15.93 -4.78
CA ARG A 93 6.67 14.47 -4.55
C ARG A 93 5.34 13.77 -4.26
N PHE A 94 4.35 14.49 -3.72
CA PHE A 94 2.98 13.98 -3.54
C PHE A 94 2.35 13.42 -4.83
N LEU A 95 2.80 13.84 -6.01
CA LEU A 95 2.33 13.33 -7.30
C LEU A 95 2.76 11.89 -7.59
N LEU A 96 3.71 11.34 -6.84
CA LEU A 96 4.00 9.91 -6.81
C LEU A 96 3.17 9.21 -5.72
N PHE A 97 3.15 9.77 -4.50
CA PHE A 97 2.59 9.10 -3.33
C PHE A 97 1.05 9.02 -3.34
N ASN A 98 0.38 10.11 -3.71
CA ASN A 98 -1.08 10.15 -3.71
C ASN A 98 -1.73 9.19 -4.73
N PRO A 99 -1.22 9.05 -5.98
CA PRO A 99 -1.64 7.98 -6.87
C PRO A 99 -1.50 6.57 -6.27
N ILE A 100 -0.41 6.29 -5.55
CA ILE A 100 -0.19 5.01 -4.88
C ILE A 100 -1.19 4.80 -3.73
N THR A 101 -1.54 5.85 -2.96
CA THR A 101 -2.66 5.78 -2.00
C THR A 101 -3.91 5.30 -2.72
N LYS A 102 -4.26 5.92 -3.85
CA LYS A 102 -5.46 5.53 -4.58
C LYS A 102 -5.39 4.14 -5.20
N MET A 103 -4.24 3.67 -5.69
CA MET A 103 -4.16 2.39 -6.39
C MET A 103 -3.82 1.22 -5.46
N LYS A 104 -2.72 1.33 -4.71
CA LYS A 104 -2.18 0.24 -3.90
C LYS A 104 -3.04 0.05 -2.65
N VAL A 105 -3.34 1.12 -1.90
CA VAL A 105 -4.14 0.99 -0.65
C VAL A 105 -5.53 0.43 -0.94
N THR A 106 -6.21 0.88 -2.00
CA THR A 106 -7.53 0.32 -2.34
C THR A 106 -7.46 -1.13 -2.81
N SER A 107 -6.40 -1.52 -3.51
CA SER A 107 -6.19 -2.91 -3.93
C SER A 107 -5.80 -3.81 -2.74
N GLU A 108 -5.05 -3.29 -1.77
CA GLU A 108 -4.84 -3.96 -0.48
C GLU A 108 -6.16 -4.12 0.26
N GLY A 109 -7.07 -3.15 0.19
CA GLY A 109 -8.39 -3.27 0.78
C GLY A 109 -9.21 -4.43 0.19
N GLU A 110 -9.19 -4.61 -1.14
CA GLU A 110 -9.79 -5.79 -1.76
C GLU A 110 -9.18 -7.10 -1.22
N ARG A 111 -7.85 -7.17 -1.12
CA ARG A 111 -7.13 -8.34 -0.59
C ARG A 111 -7.46 -8.63 0.88
N VAL A 112 -7.58 -7.59 1.71
CA VAL A 112 -7.97 -7.72 3.12
C VAL A 112 -9.37 -8.31 3.21
N ILE A 113 -10.34 -7.77 2.47
CA ILE A 113 -11.70 -8.31 2.45
C ILE A 113 -11.73 -9.74 1.91
N ASP A 114 -10.96 -10.07 0.88
CA ASP A 114 -10.85 -11.43 0.36
C ASP A 114 -10.35 -12.41 1.43
N LEU A 115 -9.26 -12.07 2.14
CA LEU A 115 -8.72 -12.89 3.23
C LEU A 115 -9.75 -13.09 4.35
N LEU A 116 -10.45 -12.02 4.75
CA LEU A 116 -11.47 -12.11 5.78
C LEU A 116 -12.68 -12.95 5.34
N TRP A 117 -13.06 -12.87 4.07
CA TRP A 117 -14.18 -13.63 3.53
C TRP A 117 -13.87 -15.14 3.51
N GLU A 118 -12.65 -15.53 3.14
CA GLU A 118 -12.19 -16.91 3.22
C GLU A 118 -12.27 -17.47 4.65
N ILE A 119 -12.12 -16.62 5.68
CA ILE A 119 -12.22 -17.02 7.09
C ILE A 119 -13.67 -17.23 7.52
N ILE A 120 -14.55 -16.25 7.25
CA ILE A 120 -15.94 -16.28 7.74
C ILE A 120 -16.85 -17.14 6.85
N ALA A 121 -16.43 -17.38 5.61
CA ALA A 121 -17.09 -18.19 4.60
C ALA A 121 -18.55 -17.77 4.40
N ALA A 122 -19.49 -18.69 4.64
CA ALA A 122 -20.92 -18.48 4.41
C ALA A 122 -21.50 -17.25 5.15
N ARG A 123 -20.92 -16.86 6.29
CA ARG A 123 -21.35 -15.69 7.06
C ARG A 123 -21.26 -14.39 6.26
N GLY A 124 -20.31 -14.26 5.33
CA GLY A 124 -20.18 -13.07 4.50
C GLY A 124 -21.32 -12.86 3.50
N PHE A 125 -22.22 -13.83 3.34
CA PHE A 125 -23.44 -13.71 2.53
C PHE A 125 -24.69 -13.41 3.37
N GLU A 126 -24.60 -13.37 4.70
CA GLU A 126 -25.75 -13.06 5.54
C GLU A 126 -26.16 -11.60 5.32
N GLU A 127 -27.42 -11.40 4.90
CA GLU A 127 -28.04 -10.09 4.79
C GLU A 127 -27.94 -9.33 6.12
N ASP A 128 -27.93 -8.01 6.05
CA ASP A 128 -27.86 -7.10 7.20
C ASP A 128 -26.58 -7.20 8.06
N THR A 129 -25.55 -7.89 7.58
CA THR A 129 -24.19 -7.79 8.14
C THR A 129 -23.45 -6.57 7.57
N TYR A 130 -22.46 -6.05 8.31
CA TYR A 130 -21.58 -5.04 7.73
C TYR A 130 -20.70 -5.66 6.65
N PHE A 131 -20.26 -6.91 6.86
CA PHE A 131 -19.37 -7.60 5.94
C PHE A 131 -19.97 -7.77 4.54
N GLU A 132 -21.26 -8.10 4.42
CA GLU A 132 -21.94 -8.22 3.12
C GLU A 132 -21.83 -6.92 2.31
N GLN A 133 -22.12 -5.77 2.95
CA GLN A 133 -21.98 -4.46 2.32
C GLN A 133 -20.52 -4.13 2.00
N ALA A 134 -19.59 -4.45 2.90
CA ALA A 134 -18.16 -4.24 2.71
C ALA A 134 -17.64 -5.00 1.48
N ALA A 135 -18.04 -6.26 1.32
CA ALA A 135 -17.68 -7.12 0.20
C ALA A 135 -18.13 -6.56 -1.16
N GLY A 136 -19.29 -5.90 -1.21
CA GLY A 136 -19.76 -5.18 -2.39
C GLY A 136 -19.01 -3.86 -2.61
N HIS A 137 -18.96 -2.99 -1.60
CA HIS A 137 -18.44 -1.62 -1.72
C HIS A 137 -16.94 -1.56 -1.99
N ILE A 138 -16.14 -2.45 -1.40
CA ILE A 138 -14.67 -2.41 -1.53
C ILE A 138 -14.23 -2.52 -2.99
N ARG A 139 -15.02 -3.19 -3.84
CA ARG A 139 -14.71 -3.41 -5.25
C ARG A 139 -14.81 -2.15 -6.10
N ALA A 140 -15.56 -1.15 -5.66
CA ALA A 140 -15.71 0.10 -6.39
C ALA A 140 -14.45 0.97 -6.29
N LEU A 141 -13.80 1.02 -5.13
CA LEU A 141 -12.76 2.02 -4.83
C LEU A 141 -11.55 1.97 -5.79
N PRO A 142 -11.00 0.80 -6.18
CA PRO A 142 -9.89 0.75 -7.13
C PRO A 142 -10.26 1.19 -8.56
N LYS A 143 -11.56 1.25 -8.89
CA LYS A 143 -12.07 1.57 -10.23
C LYS A 143 -12.42 3.05 -10.40
N LEU A 144 -12.69 3.75 -9.31
CA LEU A 144 -12.95 5.20 -9.28
C LEU A 144 -11.65 6.01 -9.45
N GLU A 145 -11.75 7.34 -9.65
CA GLU A 145 -10.63 8.31 -9.69
C GLU A 145 -9.41 7.88 -10.54
N GLY A 146 -9.70 7.31 -11.71
CA GLY A 146 -8.73 6.75 -12.66
C GLY A 146 -8.32 5.33 -12.30
N THR A 147 -8.39 4.40 -13.25
CA THR A 147 -8.13 2.97 -12.97
C THR A 147 -6.72 2.73 -12.42
N VAL A 148 -6.52 1.57 -11.78
CA VAL A 148 -5.19 1.12 -11.32
C VAL A 148 -4.13 1.24 -12.43
N HIS A 149 -4.50 0.83 -13.65
CA HIS A 149 -3.64 0.85 -14.83
C HIS A 149 -3.17 2.28 -15.20
N VAL A 150 -4.09 3.24 -15.16
CA VAL A 150 -3.77 4.65 -15.47
C VAL A 150 -2.82 5.24 -14.43
N ASN A 151 -3.05 4.97 -13.14
CA ASN A 151 -2.17 5.46 -12.07
C ASN A 151 -0.80 4.79 -12.12
N LEU A 152 -0.74 3.50 -12.47
CA LEU A 152 0.53 2.76 -12.54
C LEU A 152 1.43 3.23 -13.69
N ALA A 153 0.85 3.51 -14.86
CA ALA A 153 1.58 4.13 -15.97
C ALA A 153 2.12 5.53 -15.60
N LEU A 154 1.43 6.26 -14.72
CA LEU A 154 1.89 7.55 -14.20
C LEU A 154 3.05 7.37 -13.21
N VAL A 155 2.94 6.40 -12.28
CA VAL A 155 3.97 6.07 -11.29
C VAL A 155 5.30 5.69 -11.97
N LEU A 156 5.28 4.90 -13.04
CA LEU A 156 6.51 4.51 -13.76
C LEU A 156 7.35 5.68 -14.31
N LYS A 157 6.74 6.84 -14.55
CA LYS A 157 7.47 8.03 -15.02
C LYS A 157 8.47 8.54 -13.99
N PHE A 158 8.28 8.21 -12.71
CA PHE A 158 9.16 8.60 -11.62
C PHE A 158 10.32 7.64 -11.40
N LEU A 159 10.26 6.42 -11.94
CA LEU A 159 11.23 5.36 -11.66
C LEU A 159 12.69 5.81 -11.83
N PRO A 160 13.11 6.48 -12.93
CA PRO A 160 14.49 6.90 -13.09
C PRO A 160 14.95 7.87 -12.00
N GLN A 161 14.15 8.91 -11.72
CA GLN A 161 14.49 9.92 -10.73
C GLN A 161 14.43 9.38 -9.30
N TYR A 162 13.51 8.44 -9.04
CA TYR A 162 13.40 7.78 -7.76
C TYR A 162 14.59 6.86 -7.50
N LEU A 163 15.06 6.09 -8.49
CA LEU A 163 16.26 5.25 -8.32
C LEU A 163 17.54 6.08 -8.10
N MET A 164 17.65 7.25 -8.75
CA MET A 164 18.78 8.15 -8.54
C MET A 164 18.75 8.85 -7.17
N ALA A 165 17.56 9.24 -6.71
CA ALA A 165 17.31 9.83 -5.39
C ALA A 165 18.27 10.97 -4.98
N THR A 166 18.59 11.88 -5.91
CA THR A 166 19.55 12.98 -5.70
C THR A 166 18.91 14.30 -5.25
N GLY A 167 17.62 14.30 -4.94
CA GLY A 167 16.88 15.51 -4.58
C GLY A 167 17.17 16.00 -3.16
N GLU A 168 17.32 17.31 -3.00
CA GLU A 168 17.44 17.95 -1.68
C GLU A 168 16.11 18.61 -1.33
N TYR A 169 15.46 18.09 -0.30
CA TYR A 169 14.16 18.58 0.17
C TYR A 169 14.18 18.71 1.69
N PRO A 170 13.42 19.66 2.27
CA PRO A 170 13.23 19.70 3.71
C PRO A 170 12.55 18.41 4.19
N GLU A 171 12.82 18.07 5.44
CA GLU A 171 12.10 17.01 6.13
C GLU A 171 10.62 17.38 6.25
N ILE A 172 9.73 16.45 5.89
CA ILE A 172 8.29 16.64 5.97
C ILE A 172 7.82 16.24 7.37
N PRO A 173 7.29 17.18 8.19
CA PRO A 173 6.78 16.86 9.52
C PRO A 173 5.46 16.09 9.44
N VAL A 174 5.06 15.50 10.56
CA VAL A 174 3.68 15.01 10.73
C VAL A 174 2.71 16.18 10.66
N ARG A 175 1.75 16.13 9.74
CA ARG A 175 0.75 17.19 9.53
C ARG A 175 -0.58 16.84 10.20
N GLN A 176 -0.64 17.00 11.53
CA GLN A 176 -1.90 16.99 12.32
C GLN A 176 -2.34 18.40 12.75
N ASP A 177 -1.58 19.42 12.37
CA ASP A 177 -1.90 20.82 12.62
C ASP A 177 -3.17 21.26 11.88
N ALA A 178 -3.92 22.18 12.49
CA ALA A 178 -5.03 22.89 11.87
C ALA A 178 -4.51 24.01 10.95
N GLY A 179 -3.75 23.62 9.91
CA GLY A 179 -3.22 24.49 8.87
C GLY A 179 -4.08 24.51 7.60
N ASP A 180 -3.94 25.58 6.82
CA ASP A 180 -4.58 25.73 5.51
C ASP A 180 -3.79 24.99 4.43
N ASP A 181 -4.44 24.09 3.70
CA ASP A 181 -3.86 23.33 2.60
C ASP A 181 -4.04 24.10 1.27
N GLU A 182 -3.65 25.37 1.21
CA GLU A 182 -3.94 26.29 0.10
C GLU A 182 -3.46 25.76 -1.26
N TYR A 183 -2.34 25.03 -1.28
CA TYR A 183 -1.79 24.43 -2.49
C TYR A 183 -2.72 23.37 -3.11
N LEU A 184 -3.63 22.78 -2.34
CA LEU A 184 -4.68 21.88 -2.84
C LEU A 184 -5.51 22.53 -3.95
N PHE A 185 -5.80 23.83 -3.79
CA PHE A 185 -6.62 24.64 -4.71
C PHE A 185 -5.79 25.40 -5.74
N ARG A 186 -4.47 25.43 -5.58
CA ARG A 186 -3.52 26.15 -6.46
C ARG A 186 -2.39 25.24 -6.94
N GLN A 187 -2.72 23.98 -7.25
CA GLN A 187 -1.73 23.00 -7.67
C GLN A 187 -1.01 23.45 -8.95
N GLY A 188 0.32 23.22 -8.98
CA GLY A 188 1.14 23.48 -10.14
C GLY A 188 0.80 22.59 -11.34
N ARG A 189 1.49 22.83 -12.47
CA ARG A 189 1.23 22.15 -13.75
C ARG A 189 1.29 20.63 -13.66
N ALA A 190 0.27 19.90 -14.11
CA ALA A 190 0.26 18.43 -14.14
C ALA A 190 1.29 17.75 -15.08
N SER A 191 2.17 18.51 -15.73
CA SER A 191 3.25 18.01 -16.60
C SER A 191 4.61 17.94 -15.90
N GLY A 192 5.57 17.26 -16.54
CA GLY A 192 6.96 17.21 -16.07
C GLY A 192 7.24 16.17 -14.98
N LEU A 193 6.37 15.17 -14.82
CA LEU A 193 6.48 14.16 -13.74
C LEU A 193 7.85 13.48 -13.66
N GLY A 194 8.43 13.09 -14.80
CA GLY A 194 9.76 12.45 -14.86
C GLY A 194 10.95 13.38 -14.57
N ARG A 195 10.71 14.65 -14.22
CA ARG A 195 11.74 15.60 -13.75
C ARG A 195 11.68 15.81 -12.24
N ILE A 196 10.66 15.29 -11.55
CA ILE A 196 10.54 15.39 -10.10
C ILE A 196 11.59 14.46 -9.50
N THR A 197 12.50 15.03 -8.70
CA THR A 197 13.54 14.29 -7.98
C THR A 197 13.02 13.85 -6.61
N PHE A 198 13.76 12.95 -5.96
CA PHE A 198 13.43 12.41 -4.65
C PHE A 198 14.66 12.49 -3.75
N SER A 199 14.44 12.75 -2.46
CA SER A 199 15.49 12.56 -1.47
C SER A 199 15.94 11.11 -1.39
N PRO A 200 17.17 10.83 -0.90
CA PRO A 200 17.59 9.49 -0.56
C PRO A 200 16.54 8.81 0.32
N TRP A 201 15.88 7.78 -0.20
CA TRP A 201 14.78 7.07 0.45
C TRP A 201 15.24 5.78 1.14
N ARG A 202 16.40 5.24 0.74
CA ARG A 202 16.99 4.05 1.35
C ARG A 202 17.15 4.13 2.88
N PRO A 203 17.58 5.27 3.47
CA PRO A 203 17.70 5.40 4.91
C PRO A 203 16.41 5.07 5.68
N ALA A 204 15.23 5.33 5.07
CA ALA A 204 13.95 4.99 5.69
C ALA A 204 13.78 3.47 5.89
N LEU A 205 14.30 2.64 4.98
CA LEU A 205 14.29 1.19 5.10
C LEU A 205 15.47 0.68 5.95
N GLU A 206 16.67 1.25 5.74
CA GLU A 206 17.90 0.81 6.40
C GLU A 206 17.86 0.96 7.92
N GLN A 207 17.10 1.93 8.45
CA GLN A 207 16.90 2.05 9.91
C GLN A 207 16.21 0.82 10.54
N TYR A 208 15.53 -0.01 9.75
CA TYR A 208 14.87 -1.24 10.17
C TYR A 208 15.55 -2.51 9.64
N GLN A 209 16.76 -2.39 9.05
CA GLN A 209 17.45 -3.53 8.42
C GLN A 209 17.87 -4.65 9.40
N HIS A 210 17.81 -4.40 10.72
CA HIS A 210 18.01 -5.43 11.73
C HIS A 210 16.86 -6.44 11.76
N LEU A 211 15.71 -6.10 11.16
CA LEU A 211 14.57 -6.98 11.00
C LEU A 211 14.75 -7.90 9.78
N PRO A 212 14.60 -9.23 9.93
CA PRO A 212 14.90 -10.19 8.86
C PRO A 212 14.17 -9.94 7.54
N ASN A 213 12.89 -9.59 7.59
CA ASN A 213 12.10 -9.38 6.36
C ASN A 213 12.36 -8.01 5.74
N VAL A 214 12.77 -7.01 6.52
CA VAL A 214 13.23 -5.72 5.97
C VAL A 214 14.55 -5.91 5.23
N ALA A 215 15.49 -6.67 5.80
CA ALA A 215 16.74 -7.01 5.14
C ALA A 215 16.50 -7.78 3.82
N LEU A 216 15.63 -8.81 3.84
CA LEU A 216 15.25 -9.55 2.64
C LEU A 216 14.59 -8.64 1.58
N PHE A 217 13.73 -7.72 2.00
CA PHE A 217 13.11 -6.77 1.09
C PHE A 217 14.15 -5.83 0.46
N LEU A 218 15.13 -5.36 1.23
CA LEU A 218 16.25 -4.56 0.71
C LEU A 218 17.05 -5.33 -0.36
N GLU A 219 17.31 -6.62 -0.16
CA GLU A 219 17.92 -7.46 -1.22
C GLU A 219 17.07 -7.52 -2.48
N GLN A 220 15.74 -7.66 -2.36
CA GLN A 220 14.82 -7.65 -3.50
C GLN A 220 14.82 -6.28 -4.21
N VAL A 221 14.90 -5.18 -3.46
CA VAL A 221 15.02 -3.82 -4.01
C VAL A 221 16.33 -3.67 -4.79
N ASP A 222 17.45 -4.17 -4.27
CA ASP A 222 18.74 -4.17 -4.96
C ASP A 222 18.71 -5.01 -6.25
N ALA A 223 18.13 -6.21 -6.19
CA ALA A 223 17.94 -7.05 -7.36
C ALA A 223 17.01 -6.39 -8.40
N PHE A 224 15.97 -5.68 -7.97
CA PHE A 224 15.06 -4.95 -8.86
C PHE A 224 15.76 -3.78 -9.56
N ALA A 225 16.52 -2.98 -8.80
CA ALA A 225 17.33 -1.91 -9.38
C ALA A 225 18.34 -2.46 -10.39
N GLY A 226 19.03 -3.56 -10.04
CA GLY A 226 19.94 -4.26 -10.94
C GLY A 226 19.27 -4.74 -12.23
N LEU A 227 18.06 -5.32 -12.13
CA LEU A 227 17.26 -5.74 -13.29
C LEU A 227 16.92 -4.56 -14.20
N VAL A 228 16.39 -3.46 -13.65
CA VAL A 228 16.00 -2.27 -14.43
C VAL A 228 17.20 -1.62 -15.11
N MET A 229 18.38 -1.62 -14.47
CA MET A 229 19.60 -1.04 -15.03
C MET A 229 20.26 -1.93 -16.10
N SER A 230 20.26 -3.25 -15.90
CA SER A 230 20.96 -4.19 -16.79
C SER A 230 20.09 -4.66 -17.97
N ALA A 231 18.77 -4.74 -17.80
CA ALA A 231 17.83 -5.18 -18.81
C ALA A 231 16.58 -4.27 -18.84
N PRO A 232 16.75 -2.96 -19.15
CA PRO A 232 15.64 -2.02 -19.19
C PRO A 232 14.59 -2.42 -20.23
N PRO A 233 13.33 -1.96 -20.09
CA PRO A 233 12.30 -2.21 -21.09
C PRO A 233 12.71 -1.72 -22.49
N SER A 234 12.60 -2.58 -23.50
CA SER A 234 12.83 -2.22 -24.91
C SER A 234 11.82 -1.19 -25.42
N GLU A 235 12.05 -0.58 -26.58
CA GLU A 235 11.08 0.36 -27.19
C GLU A 235 9.70 -0.28 -27.46
N GLU A 236 9.67 -1.58 -27.76
CA GLU A 236 8.42 -2.34 -27.92
C GLU A 236 7.75 -2.57 -26.58
N GLN A 237 8.51 -2.98 -25.55
CA GLN A 237 7.99 -3.17 -24.20
C GLN A 237 7.51 -1.85 -23.57
N GLN A 238 8.07 -0.71 -23.95
CA GLN A 238 7.57 0.61 -23.52
C GLN A 238 6.19 0.94 -24.08
N LYS A 239 5.74 0.24 -25.13
CA LYS A 239 4.39 0.33 -25.71
C LYS A 239 3.49 -0.80 -25.22
N ASP A 240 4.07 -1.85 -24.63
CA ASP A 240 3.36 -2.96 -23.99
C ASP A 240 2.95 -2.57 -22.57
N LEU A 241 1.69 -2.19 -22.43
CA LEU A 241 1.15 -1.83 -21.12
C LEU A 241 1.20 -3.00 -20.13
N ASP A 242 1.01 -4.24 -20.57
CA ASP A 242 0.95 -5.40 -19.66
C ASP A 242 2.32 -5.67 -19.01
N PHE A 243 3.39 -5.58 -19.80
CA PHE A 243 4.75 -5.68 -19.27
C PHE A 243 5.07 -4.54 -18.30
N LEU A 244 4.76 -3.30 -18.69
CA LEU A 244 5.01 -2.12 -17.86
C LEU A 244 4.23 -2.18 -16.54
N LEU A 245 2.99 -2.65 -16.54
CA LEU A 245 2.20 -2.79 -15.31
C LEU A 245 2.89 -3.71 -14.31
N THR A 246 3.44 -4.84 -14.75
CA THR A 246 4.14 -5.76 -13.85
C THR A 246 5.39 -5.10 -13.23
N LEU A 247 6.18 -4.39 -14.04
CA LEU A 247 7.33 -3.62 -13.56
C LEU A 247 6.90 -2.48 -12.61
N GLY A 248 5.79 -1.82 -12.91
CA GLY A 248 5.22 -0.76 -12.11
C GLY A 248 4.77 -1.24 -10.74
N GLN A 249 4.26 -2.47 -10.63
CA GLN A 249 3.88 -3.06 -9.34
C GLN A 249 5.10 -3.27 -8.45
N LEU A 250 6.21 -3.78 -8.99
CA LEU A 250 7.49 -3.90 -8.26
C LEU A 250 7.95 -2.54 -7.76
N PHE A 251 7.99 -1.54 -8.65
CA PHE A 251 8.38 -0.17 -8.27
C PHE A 251 7.45 0.42 -7.20
N THR A 252 6.15 0.24 -7.35
CA THR A 252 5.15 0.69 -6.37
C THR A 252 5.40 0.08 -5.01
N GLN A 253 5.78 -1.19 -4.94
CA GLN A 253 6.08 -1.86 -3.67
C GLN A 253 7.27 -1.23 -2.94
N VAL A 254 8.30 -0.76 -3.66
CA VAL A 254 9.44 -0.04 -3.07
C VAL A 254 9.00 1.28 -2.44
N VAL A 255 8.21 2.07 -3.17
CA VAL A 255 7.68 3.36 -2.69
C VAL A 255 6.71 3.16 -1.53
N TYR A 256 5.91 2.09 -1.60
CA TYR A 256 4.97 1.72 -0.54
C TYR A 256 5.71 1.39 0.76
N ALA A 257 6.77 0.56 0.68
CA ALA A 257 7.60 0.21 1.82
C ALA A 257 8.32 1.42 2.43
N GLN A 258 8.85 2.34 1.60
CA GLN A 258 9.47 3.58 2.08
C GLN A 258 8.53 4.34 3.02
N LEU A 259 7.32 4.67 2.56
CA LEU A 259 6.40 5.51 3.31
C LEU A 259 5.83 4.80 4.54
N VAL A 260 5.71 3.47 4.50
CA VAL A 260 5.39 2.66 5.68
C VAL A 260 6.46 2.84 6.75
N CYS A 261 7.74 2.72 6.40
CA CYS A 261 8.85 2.91 7.35
C CYS A 261 8.99 4.36 7.84
N GLU A 262 8.82 5.36 6.96
CA GLU A 262 8.82 6.77 7.39
C GLU A 262 7.71 7.06 8.42
N SER A 263 6.55 6.40 8.28
CA SER A 263 5.41 6.57 9.18
C SER A 263 5.55 5.78 10.48
N ALA A 264 6.21 4.61 10.45
CA ALA A 264 6.28 3.70 11.59
C ALA A 264 6.96 4.32 12.83
N GLY A 265 7.90 5.25 12.65
CA GLY A 265 8.53 6.00 13.73
C GLY A 265 7.77 7.25 14.20
N GLN A 266 6.61 7.56 13.62
CA GLN A 266 5.88 8.80 13.85
C GLN A 266 4.64 8.59 14.71
N GLN A 267 4.41 9.52 15.64
CA GLN A 267 3.24 9.51 16.52
C GLN A 267 2.11 10.34 15.91
N ARG A 268 0.87 9.84 15.99
CA ARG A 268 -0.32 10.50 15.43
C ARG A 268 -1.51 10.39 16.38
N PRO A 269 -1.41 10.93 17.61
CA PRO A 269 -2.38 10.73 18.66
C PRO A 269 -3.81 11.03 18.21
N GLY A 270 -4.74 10.15 18.59
CA GLY A 270 -6.18 10.34 18.35
C GLY A 270 -6.63 10.14 16.91
N THR A 271 -5.82 9.50 16.07
CA THR A 271 -6.20 9.13 14.69
C THR A 271 -6.21 7.62 14.51
N VAL A 272 -6.87 7.14 13.45
CA VAL A 272 -6.81 5.72 13.05
C VAL A 272 -5.41 5.25 12.65
N SER A 273 -4.48 6.19 12.47
CA SER A 273 -3.06 5.96 12.18
C SER A 273 -2.17 6.21 13.42
N ASP A 274 -2.76 6.31 14.61
CA ASP A 274 -2.03 6.30 15.87
C ASP A 274 -1.46 4.90 16.12
N MET A 275 -0.21 4.72 15.71
CA MET A 275 0.49 3.45 15.76
C MET A 275 1.49 3.43 16.93
N SER A 276 1.19 4.12 18.03
CA SER A 276 2.06 4.20 19.20
C SER A 276 2.39 2.83 19.83
N GLY A 277 1.55 1.83 19.59
CA GLY A 277 1.75 0.44 20.02
C GLY A 277 2.57 -0.42 19.05
N LEU A 278 2.96 0.12 17.90
CA LEU A 278 3.62 -0.64 16.85
C LEU A 278 5.06 -0.97 17.24
N SER A 279 5.39 -2.25 17.24
CA SER A 279 6.71 -2.77 17.60
C SER A 279 7.48 -3.25 16.35
N ASP A 280 8.77 -3.53 16.53
CA ASP A 280 9.61 -4.16 15.51
C ASP A 280 8.99 -5.45 14.93
N ALA A 281 8.29 -6.24 15.74
CA ALA A 281 7.60 -7.44 15.28
C ALA A 281 6.48 -7.14 14.27
N HIS A 282 5.79 -6.00 14.43
CA HIS A 282 4.76 -5.57 13.48
C HIS A 282 5.38 -5.14 12.15
N ILE A 283 6.46 -4.36 12.20
CA ILE A 283 7.18 -3.92 11.00
C ILE A 283 7.71 -5.15 10.26
N ASP A 284 8.37 -6.06 10.96
CA ASP A 284 8.90 -7.28 10.35
C ASP A 284 7.79 -8.13 9.72
N ARG A 285 6.63 -8.25 10.38
CA ARG A 285 5.49 -9.00 9.85
C ARG A 285 4.82 -8.34 8.64
N ILE A 286 4.75 -7.01 8.60
CA ILE A 286 4.35 -6.24 7.41
C ILE A 286 5.31 -6.53 6.26
N PHE A 287 6.62 -6.53 6.54
CA PHE A 287 7.62 -6.79 5.51
C PHE A 287 7.62 -8.25 5.04
N ALA A 288 7.23 -9.20 5.87
CA ALA A 288 7.01 -10.58 5.42
C ALA A 288 5.94 -10.66 4.32
N VAL A 289 4.84 -9.88 4.45
CA VAL A 289 3.83 -9.74 3.38
C VAL A 289 4.42 -9.07 2.15
N PHE A 290 5.26 -8.04 2.31
CA PHE A 290 5.88 -7.35 1.18
C PHE A 290 6.86 -8.22 0.41
N VAL A 291 7.66 -9.03 1.10
CA VAL A 291 8.59 -10.00 0.51
C VAL A 291 7.82 -11.01 -0.34
N GLN A 292 6.71 -11.52 0.18
CA GLN A 292 5.82 -12.44 -0.53
C GLN A 292 5.19 -11.77 -1.76
N ASP A 293 4.66 -10.54 -1.62
CA ASP A 293 4.07 -9.77 -2.71
C ASP A 293 5.08 -9.55 -3.86
N VAL A 294 6.34 -9.19 -3.54
CA VAL A 294 7.39 -9.04 -4.56
C VAL A 294 7.66 -10.36 -5.26
N SER A 295 7.75 -11.47 -4.54
CA SER A 295 7.95 -12.81 -5.12
C SER A 295 6.82 -13.20 -6.08
N GLU A 296 5.57 -12.91 -5.75
CA GLU A 296 4.42 -13.17 -6.63
C GLU A 296 4.47 -12.34 -7.92
N ILE A 297 4.77 -11.03 -7.79
CA ILE A 297 4.91 -10.15 -8.95
C ILE A 297 6.12 -10.58 -9.81
N ALA A 298 7.20 -11.04 -9.19
CA ALA A 298 8.37 -11.56 -9.89
C ALA A 298 8.06 -12.81 -10.71
N VAL A 299 7.26 -13.74 -10.18
CA VAL A 299 6.77 -14.90 -10.94
C VAL A 299 5.91 -14.45 -12.12
N ALA A 300 5.03 -13.46 -11.93
CA ALA A 300 4.25 -12.88 -13.02
C ALA A 300 5.15 -12.27 -14.11
N LEU A 301 6.19 -11.51 -13.73
CA LEU A 301 7.16 -10.92 -14.65
C LEU A 301 7.92 -11.99 -15.43
N HIS A 302 8.35 -13.06 -14.75
CA HIS A 302 8.99 -14.21 -15.40
C HIS A 302 8.07 -14.87 -16.44
N GLY A 303 6.76 -14.91 -16.20
CA GLY A 303 5.76 -15.51 -17.07
C GLY A 303 5.34 -14.65 -18.27
N GLN A 304 5.62 -13.34 -18.27
CA GLN A 304 5.18 -12.42 -19.33
C GLN A 304 5.72 -12.85 -20.71
N ALA A 305 4.85 -12.86 -21.74
CA ALA A 305 5.25 -13.28 -23.08
C ALA A 305 6.32 -12.36 -23.70
N SER A 306 6.23 -11.06 -23.43
CA SER A 306 7.17 -10.05 -23.93
C SER A 306 8.48 -9.97 -23.14
N ALA A 307 8.62 -10.66 -22.00
CA ALA A 307 9.84 -10.63 -21.21
C ALA A 307 11.00 -11.34 -21.93
N SER A 308 12.15 -10.66 -22.02
CA SER A 308 13.39 -11.24 -22.53
C SER A 308 14.01 -12.24 -21.55
N ASP A 309 14.91 -13.11 -22.01
CA ASP A 309 15.57 -14.11 -21.16
C ASP A 309 16.32 -13.47 -19.98
N ALA A 310 16.96 -12.32 -20.21
CA ALA A 310 17.63 -11.56 -19.15
C ALA A 310 16.64 -11.05 -18.10
N GLN A 311 15.47 -10.54 -18.52
CA GLN A 311 14.42 -10.08 -17.61
C GLN A 311 13.78 -11.25 -16.85
N ARG A 312 13.56 -12.40 -17.51
CA ARG A 312 13.06 -13.62 -16.87
C ARG A 312 14.03 -14.14 -15.82
N ALA A 313 15.33 -14.12 -16.11
CA ALA A 313 16.37 -14.51 -15.16
C ALA A 313 16.46 -13.53 -13.97
N GLY A 314 16.44 -12.22 -14.24
CA GLY A 314 16.43 -11.20 -13.20
C GLY A 314 15.17 -11.24 -12.33
N ALA A 315 14.00 -11.56 -12.92
CA ALA A 315 12.76 -11.76 -12.20
C ALA A 315 12.88 -12.94 -11.21
N LEU A 316 13.46 -14.08 -11.61
CA LEU A 316 13.72 -15.18 -10.66
C LEU A 316 14.65 -14.76 -9.51
N GLY A 317 15.59 -13.85 -9.76
CA GLY A 317 16.48 -13.28 -8.75
C GLY A 317 15.78 -12.47 -7.66
N LEU A 318 14.53 -12.02 -7.90
CA LEU A 318 13.70 -11.30 -6.93
C LEU A 318 12.97 -12.23 -5.95
N ILE A 319 12.89 -13.53 -6.24
CA ILE A 319 12.10 -14.45 -5.42
C ILE A 319 12.82 -14.70 -4.09
N ARG A 320 12.11 -14.48 -2.99
CA ARG A 320 12.53 -14.77 -1.61
C ARG A 320 11.38 -15.41 -0.85
N ALA A 321 11.71 -16.21 0.15
CA ALA A 321 10.75 -16.70 1.12
C ALA A 321 10.77 -15.78 2.36
N PRO A 322 9.62 -15.27 2.81
CA PRO A 322 9.57 -14.51 4.05
C PRO A 322 9.98 -15.38 5.24
N GLN A 323 10.60 -14.76 6.24
CA GLN A 323 10.98 -15.41 7.49
C GLN A 323 9.90 -15.14 8.53
N ILE A 324 9.22 -16.19 8.99
CA ILE A 324 8.19 -16.10 10.03
C ILE A 324 8.67 -16.92 11.22
N ASP A 325 9.05 -16.22 12.30
CA ASP A 325 9.33 -16.87 13.58
C ASP A 325 8.02 -17.36 14.22
N VAL A 326 8.02 -18.60 14.72
CA VAL A 326 6.79 -19.26 15.19
C VAL A 326 6.24 -18.58 16.44
N ASP A 327 7.10 -18.18 17.37
CA ASP A 327 6.67 -17.56 18.62
C ASP A 327 6.21 -16.12 18.38
N ALA A 328 6.90 -15.38 17.50
CA ALA A 328 6.48 -14.04 17.08
C ALA A 328 5.13 -14.07 16.33
N GLU A 329 4.93 -15.02 15.41
CA GLU A 329 3.66 -15.18 14.70
C GLU A 329 2.53 -15.55 15.67
N GLN A 330 2.82 -16.42 16.63
CA GLN A 330 1.84 -16.79 17.67
C GLN A 330 1.41 -15.55 18.46
N ALA A 331 2.36 -14.74 18.94
CA ALA A 331 2.05 -13.52 19.68
C ALA A 331 1.29 -12.49 18.84
N PHE A 332 1.68 -12.31 17.57
CA PHE A 332 1.01 -11.41 16.64
C PHE A 332 -0.45 -11.83 16.37
N VAL A 333 -0.69 -13.13 16.17
CA VAL A 333 -2.06 -13.64 16.01
C VAL A 333 -2.85 -13.51 17.30
N ASP A 334 -2.24 -13.73 18.47
CA ASP A 334 -2.95 -13.60 19.75
C ASP A 334 -3.38 -12.13 20.01
N GLU A 335 -2.57 -11.15 19.61
CA GLU A 335 -2.98 -9.73 19.57
C GLU A 335 -4.19 -9.52 18.65
N VAL A 336 -4.14 -10.07 17.44
CA VAL A 336 -5.24 -9.98 16.48
C VAL A 336 -6.54 -10.58 17.04
N LEU A 337 -6.46 -11.74 17.67
CA LEU A 337 -7.63 -12.41 18.25
C LEU A 337 -8.19 -11.67 19.47
N ALA A 338 -7.37 -10.89 20.18
CA ALA A 338 -7.82 -10.03 21.27
C ALA A 338 -8.75 -8.90 20.80
N LEU A 339 -8.86 -8.65 19.48
CA LEU A 339 -9.84 -7.72 18.91
C LEU A 339 -11.27 -8.31 18.88
N SER A 340 -11.45 -9.61 19.13
CA SER A 340 -12.79 -10.19 19.29
C SER A 340 -13.57 -9.43 20.37
N ASP A 341 -14.79 -9.01 20.04
CA ASP A 341 -15.69 -8.27 20.93
C ASP A 341 -15.18 -6.88 21.38
N ALA A 342 -14.01 -6.44 20.90
CA ALA A 342 -13.48 -5.12 21.24
C ALA A 342 -14.29 -3.98 20.60
N TYR A 343 -15.01 -4.28 19.52
CA TYR A 343 -15.93 -3.37 18.85
C TYR A 343 -17.10 -4.15 18.23
N VAL A 344 -18.31 -3.59 18.36
CA VAL A 344 -19.52 -4.13 17.76
C VAL A 344 -20.12 -3.03 16.88
N MET A 345 -20.43 -3.39 15.63
CA MET A 345 -21.10 -2.47 14.71
C MET A 345 -22.43 -2.00 15.32
N PRO A 346 -22.71 -0.68 15.33
CA PRO A 346 -24.01 -0.17 15.74
C PRO A 346 -25.11 -0.82 14.89
N GLN A 347 -26.15 -1.33 15.56
CA GLN A 347 -27.34 -1.90 14.91
C GLN A 347 -28.26 -0.82 14.34
#